data_AF-A0A8T3NZL9-F1
#
_entry.id   AF-A0A8T3NZL9-F1
#
_cell.length_a   1.000
_cell.length_b   1.000
_cell.length_c   1.000
_cell.angle_alpha   90.00
_cell.angle_beta   90.00
_cell.angle_gamma   90.00
#
_symmetry.space_group_name_H-M   'P 1'
#
loop_
_entity.id
_entity.type
_entity.pdbx_description
1 polymer ?
#
loop_
_entity_poly.entity_id
_entity_poly.type
_entity_poly.pdbx_seq_one_letter_code
_entity_poly.pdbx_strand_id
1 'polypeptide(L)' 'MRPPTQFYNLGDGHTAVSEGQELIDIGKPIARAITGGTVPFKNASGEAVQKLLGFNVTAGVNLRFRLKVDDFRADLL' A
#
# COMPACT_ATOMS: atom_id res chain seq x y z
N MET A 1 13.66 -10.29 -10.24
CA MET A 1 12.36 -10.56 -9.58
C MET A 1 11.55 -9.27 -9.59
N ARG A 2 10.29 -9.29 -10.04
CA ARG A 2 9.42 -8.10 -9.96
C ARG A 2 8.93 -7.95 -8.52
N PRO A 3 8.94 -6.74 -7.92
CA PRO A 3 8.38 -6.55 -6.59
C PRO A 3 6.88 -6.90 -6.57
N PRO A 4 6.36 -7.50 -5.49
CA PRO A 4 4.93 -7.80 -5.36
C PRO A 4 4.06 -6.55 -5.46
N THR A 5 2.88 -6.72 -6.06
CA THR A 5 1.81 -5.71 -6.16
C THR A 5 0.74 -6.01 -5.12
N GLN A 6 0.36 -5.01 -4.34
CA GLN A 6 -0.71 -5.10 -3.35
C GLN A 6 -1.85 -4.15 -3.73
N PHE A 7 -3.07 -4.69 -3.79
CA PHE A 7 -4.29 -3.92 -3.99
C PHE A 7 -4.99 -3.71 -2.65
N TYR A 8 -5.40 -2.48 -2.36
CA TYR A 8 -6.23 -2.13 -1.22
C TYR A 8 -7.62 -1.76 -1.74
N ASN A 9 -8.66 -2.44 -1.24
CA ASN A 9 -10.04 -2.01 -1.45
C ASN A 9 -10.41 -1.05 -0.32
N LEU A 10 -10.73 0.20 -0.66
CA LEU A 10 -11.00 1.28 0.29
C LEU A 10 -12.50 1.56 0.46
N GLY A 11 -13.36 0.71 -0.10
CA GLY A 11 -14.82 0.92 -0.15
C GLY A 11 -15.27 1.66 -1.42
N ASP A 12 -16.57 1.63 -1.71
CA ASP A 12 -17.22 2.37 -2.80
C ASP A 12 -16.62 2.15 -4.21
N GLY A 13 -15.98 1.00 -4.44
CA GLY A 13 -15.29 0.70 -5.70
C GLY A 13 -13.94 1.40 -5.86
N HIS A 14 -13.46 2.09 -4.83
CA HIS A 14 -12.17 2.75 -4.80
C HIS A 14 -11.06 1.78 -4.38
N THR A 15 -9.94 1.88 -5.08
CA THR A 15 -8.75 1.07 -4.82
C THR A 15 -7.52 1.96 -4.81
N ALA A 16 -6.53 1.55 -4.02
CA ALA A 16 -5.15 2.02 -4.11
C ALA A 16 -4.25 0.83 -4.41
N VAL A 17 -3.13 1.07 -5.08
CA VAL A 17 -2.15 0.06 -5.45
C VAL A 17 -0.80 0.46 -4.88
N SER A 18 -0.09 -0.51 -4.29
CA SER A 18 1.32 -0.34 -3.93
C SER A 18 2.21 -1.44 -4.50
N GLU A 19 3.42 -1.07 -4.88
CA GLU A 19 4.46 -2.00 -5.30
C GLU A 19 5.71 -1.83 -4.42
N GLY A 20 6.32 -2.95 -4.04
CA GLY A 20 7.50 -2.94 -3.19
C GLY A 20 7.86 -4.32 -2.65
N GLN A 21 8.96 -4.38 -1.90
CA GLN A 21 9.37 -5.60 -1.21
C GLN A 21 8.47 -5.88 0.00
N GLU A 22 8.38 -7.16 0.37
CA GLU A 22 7.79 -7.61 1.64
C GLU A 22 8.91 -7.75 2.67
N LEU A 23 8.61 -7.52 3.95
CA LEU A 23 9.53 -7.74 5.06
C LEU A 23 8.87 -8.64 6.11
N ILE A 24 9.54 -9.73 6.48
CA ILE A 24 9.05 -10.71 7.46
C ILE A 24 9.60 -10.47 8.88
N ASP A 25 10.46 -9.48 9.06
CA ASP A 25 10.92 -9.04 10.38
C ASP A 25 9.75 -8.41 11.15
N ILE A 26 9.29 -9.12 12.18
CA ILE A 26 8.25 -8.62 13.09
C ILE A 26 8.70 -7.30 13.71
N GLY A 27 7.81 -6.31 13.69
CA GLY A 27 8.07 -5.01 14.32
C GLY A 27 8.77 -3.99 13.43
N LYS A 28 9.40 -4.40 12.32
CA LYS A 28 10.13 -3.49 11.44
C LYS A 28 9.22 -2.95 10.33
N PRO A 29 9.17 -1.62 10.12
CA PRO A 29 8.42 -1.04 9.01
C PRO A 29 9.19 -1.19 7.69
N ILE A 30 8.45 -1.31 6.58
CA ILE A 30 8.97 -1.20 5.21
C ILE A 30 8.10 -0.25 4.40
N ALA A 31 8.75 0.64 3.64
CA ALA A 31 8.07 1.55 2.71
C ALA A 31 7.88 0.88 1.35
N ARG A 32 6.73 1.13 0.74
CA ARG A 32 6.33 0.66 -0.59
C ARG A 32 5.75 1.84 -1.37
N ALA A 33 5.99 1.90 -2.67
CA ALA A 33 5.47 2.99 -3.49
C ALA A 33 3.97 2.81 -3.71
N ILE A 34 3.17 3.85 -3.52
CA ILE A 34 1.83 3.92 -4.11
C ILE A 34 2.01 4.22 -5.59
N THR A 35 1.42 3.39 -6.44
CA THR A 35 1.61 3.47 -7.91
C THR A 35 0.31 3.73 -8.67
N GLY A 36 -0.82 3.86 -7.97
CA GLY A 36 -2.09 4.24 -8.55
C GLY A 36 -3.28 3.71 -7.78
N GLY A 37 -4.38 3.52 -8.51
CA GLY A 37 -5.68 3.16 -7.96
C GLY A 37 -6.82 3.44 -8.92
N THR A 38 -8.05 3.40 -8.41
CA THR A 38 -9.26 3.76 -9.16
C THR A 38 -9.84 5.09 -8.71
N VAL A 39 -10.66 5.69 -9.57
CA VAL A 39 -11.44 6.92 -9.35
C VAL A 39 -10.61 8.03 -8.69
N PRO A 40 -10.72 8.40 -7.38
CA PRO A 40 -9.94 9.52 -6.86
C PRO A 40 -8.44 9.21 -6.77
N PHE A 41 -8.05 7.93 -6.82
CA PHE A 41 -6.65 7.49 -6.77
C PHE A 41 -6.08 7.15 -8.14
N LYS A 42 -6.79 7.51 -9.22
CA LYS A 42 -6.26 7.37 -10.57
C LYS A 42 -4.99 8.23 -10.69
N ASN A 43 -3.88 7.60 -11.10
CA ASN A 43 -2.56 8.22 -11.16
C ASN A 43 -1.97 8.67 -9.81
N ALA A 44 -2.52 8.17 -8.69
CA ALA A 44 -1.98 8.44 -7.36
C ALA A 44 -0.51 7.97 -7.26
N SER A 45 0.29 8.79 -6.58
CA SER A 45 1.63 8.43 -6.11
C SER A 45 1.68 8.56 -4.58
N GLY A 46 2.80 8.16 -3.98
CA GLY A 46 3.03 8.30 -2.54
C GLY A 46 3.64 7.05 -1.91
N GLU A 47 3.32 6.82 -0.64
CA GLU A 47 3.96 5.79 0.19
C GLU A 47 2.93 4.96 0.97
N ALA A 48 3.08 3.64 0.93
CA ALA A 48 2.49 2.72 1.88
C ALA A 48 3.57 2.21 2.84
N VAL A 49 3.41 2.47 4.15
CA VAL A 49 4.26 1.86 5.17
C VAL A 49 3.56 0.62 5.72
N GLN A 50 4.18 -0.54 5.51
CA GLN A 50 3.73 -1.83 6.02
C GLN A 50 4.57 -2.24 7.23
N LYS A 51 3.92 -2.82 8.25
CA LYS A 51 4.60 -3.40 9.42
C LYS A 51 3.94 -4.73 9.80
N LEU A 52 4.72 -5.81 9.80
CA LEU A 52 4.31 -7.11 10.33
C LEU A 52 4.25 -7.04 11.85
N LEU A 53 3.07 -7.33 12.41
CA LEU A 53 2.83 -7.38 13.85
C LEU A 53 2.99 -8.79 14.42
N GLY A 54 3.00 -9.81 13.55
CA GLY A 54 3.14 -11.21 13.91
C GLY A 54 2.11 -12.07 13.17
N PHE A 55 1.93 -13.30 13.65
CA PHE A 55 0.98 -14.25 13.10
C PHE A 55 -0.17 -14.48 14.08
N ASN A 56 -1.36 -14.77 13.56
CA ASN A 56 -2.50 -15.20 14.37
C ASN A 56 -2.48 -16.72 14.59
N VAL A 57 -3.45 -17.24 15.35
CA VAL A 57 -3.52 -18.68 15.71
C VAL A 57 -3.71 -19.63 14.52
N THR A 58 -4.11 -19.11 13.35
CA THR A 58 -4.26 -19.89 12.11
C THR A 58 -3.08 -19.66 11.14
N ALA A 59 -1.94 -19.17 11.65
CA ALA A 59 -0.76 -18.79 10.87
C ALA A 59 -1.00 -17.67 9.83
N GLY A 60 -2.10 -16.93 9.92
CA GLY A 60 -2.35 -15.73 9.11
C GLY A 60 -1.53 -14.54 9.62
N VAL A 61 -1.17 -13.61 8.72
CA VAL A 61 -0.39 -12.43 9.08
C VAL A 61 -1.27 -11.32 9.69
N ASN A 62 -0.77 -10.69 10.76
CA ASN A 62 -1.31 -9.45 11.29
C ASN A 62 -0.45 -8.29 10.77
N LEU A 63 -0.99 -7.46 9.90
CA LEU A 63 -0.28 -6.33 9.30
C LEU A 63 -0.90 -5.00 9.73
N ARG A 64 -0.07 -3.99 9.93
CA ARG A 64 -0.50 -2.59 9.97
C ARG A 64 -0.01 -1.88 8.73
N PHE A 65 -0.93 -1.19 8.07
CA PHE A 65 -0.65 -0.32 6.93
C PHE A 65 -0.92 1.13 7.30
N ARG A 66 -0.07 2.03 6.82
CA ARG A 66 -0.35 3.47 6.76
C ARG A 66 -0.13 3.92 5.33
N LEU A 67 -1.21 4.37 4.69
CA LEU A 67 -1.20 4.88 3.32
C LEU A 67 -1.10 6.40 3.37
N LYS A 68 -0.12 6.97 2.68
CA LYS A 68 -0.05 8.39 2.37
C LYS A 68 -0.07 8.53 0.85
N VAL A 69 -1.18 9.04 0.34
CA VAL A 69 -1.34 9.34 -1.09
C VAL A 69 -1.05 10.82 -1.29
N ASP A 70 -0.16 11.13 -2.23
CA ASP A 70 0.13 12.49 -2.63
C ASP A 70 -0.89 12.94 -3.68
N ASP A 71 -1.38 14.17 -3.56
CA ASP A 71 -2.44 14.73 -4.40
C ASP A 71 -1.85 15.11 -5.78
N PHE A 72 -2.29 14.47 -6.86
CA PHE A 72 -1.88 14.86 -8.21
C PHE A 72 -2.79 16.00 -8.72
N ARG A 73 -2.35 17.23 -8.49
CA ARG A 73 -2.91 18.45 -9.08
C ARG A 73 -2.51 18.53 -10.56
N ALA A 74 -3.40 18.09 -11.44
CA ALA A 74 -3.23 18.18 -12.90
C ALA A 74 -3.49 19.59 -13.46
N ASP A 75 -3.77 20.58 -12.61
CA ASP A 75 -4.09 21.97 -12.93
C ASP A 75 -2.88 22.83 -13.40
N LEU A 76 -1.86 22.19 -14.01
CA LEU A 76 -0.68 22.86 -14.54
C LEU A 76 -0.22 22.24 -15.86
N LEU A 77 -1.08 22.25 -16.88
CA LEU A 77 -0.72 22.23 -18.30
C LEU A 77 -1.71 23.07 -19.11
#